data_AF-L9XT42-F1
#
_entry.id   AF-L9XT42-F1
#
_cell.length_a   1.000
_cell.length_b   1.000
_cell.length_c   1.000
_cell.angle_alpha   90.00
_cell.angle_beta   90.00
_cell.angle_gamma   90.00
#
_symmetry.space_group_name_H-M   'P 1'
#
loop_
_entity.id
_entity.type
_entity.pdbx_description
1 polymer ?
#
loop_
_entity_poly.entity_id
_entity_poly.type
_entity_poly.pdbx_seq_one_letter_code
_entity_poly.pdbx_strand_id
1 'polypeptide(L)'
;MDKGVANPDLDTIYEHLSESRRRYVLYYFLESGHANVEEIALQISAWEQDVSIGSVSVDEKEAVTLSLIHKHLPRLADHEIITYDQRSGDIVIGDNFDSVRPTVTRARESEQIDPVVRHPTESVLHSDPLTEPTDNE
;
A
#
# COMPACT_ATOMS: atom_id res chain seq x y z
N MET A 1 -26.82 23.78 1.90
CA MET A 1 -27.35 22.45 2.28
C MET A 1 -26.21 21.70 2.91
N ASP A 2 -26.35 21.31 4.17
CA ASP A 2 -25.41 20.46 4.90
C ASP A 2 -25.51 19.04 4.29
N LYS A 3 -24.49 18.64 3.53
CA LYS A 3 -24.35 17.25 3.10
C LYS A 3 -23.86 16.52 4.35
N GLY A 4 -24.80 15.99 5.13
CA GLY A 4 -24.48 15.23 6.32
C GLY A 4 -23.43 14.18 5.97
N VAL A 5 -22.25 14.32 6.55
CA VAL A 5 -21.11 13.41 6.38
C VAL A 5 -21.59 12.03 6.82
N ALA A 6 -21.96 11.20 5.84
CA ALA A 6 -22.40 9.85 6.11
C ALA A 6 -21.16 9.04 6.41
N ASN A 7 -20.81 8.97 7.69
CA ASN A 7 -19.76 8.07 8.16
C ASN A 7 -20.09 6.64 7.69
N PRO A 8 -19.21 5.95 6.94
CA PRO A 8 -19.46 4.58 6.50
C PRO A 8 -19.80 3.69 7.70
N ASP A 9 -20.83 2.86 7.55
CA ASP A 9 -21.20 1.90 8.59
C ASP A 9 -20.14 0.79 8.71
N LEU A 10 -20.23 0.02 9.80
CA LEU A 10 -19.24 -0.98 10.13
C LEU A 10 -19.16 -2.10 9.08
N ASP A 11 -20.29 -2.49 8.50
CA ASP A 11 -20.36 -3.52 7.46
C ASP A 11 -19.66 -3.06 6.18
N THR A 12 -19.87 -1.81 5.78
CA THR A 12 -19.18 -1.15 4.67
C THR A 12 -17.67 -1.12 4.90
N ILE A 13 -17.23 -0.77 6.11
CA ILE A 13 -15.80 -0.75 6.46
C ILE A 13 -15.20 -2.15 6.32
N TYR A 14 -15.85 -3.18 6.87
CA TYR A 14 -15.36 -4.55 6.75
C TYR A 14 -15.39 -5.07 5.32
N GLU A 15 -16.38 -4.70 4.51
CA GLU A 15 -16.38 -4.98 3.07
C GLU A 15 -15.13 -4.39 2.43
N HIS A 16 -14.85 -3.11 2.65
CA HIS A 16 -13.66 -2.46 2.07
C HIS A 16 -12.38 -3.15 2.50
N LEU A 17 -12.26 -3.43 3.80
CA LEU A 17 -11.12 -4.09 4.40
C LEU A 17 -11.03 -5.58 4.05
N SER A 18 -12.00 -6.22 3.41
CA SER A 18 -11.87 -7.61 2.98
C SER A 18 -10.97 -7.80 1.76
N GLU A 19 -10.79 -6.75 0.94
CA GLU A 19 -9.96 -6.79 -0.28
C GLU A 19 -8.56 -6.22 -0.03
N SER A 20 -7.52 -7.03 -0.22
CA SER A 20 -6.12 -6.68 0.12
C SER A 20 -5.64 -5.41 -0.56
N ARG A 21 -5.93 -5.23 -1.85
CA ARG A 21 -5.52 -4.00 -2.57
C ARG A 21 -6.19 -2.74 -2.05
N ARG A 22 -7.45 -2.79 -1.60
CA ARG A 22 -8.07 -1.63 -0.94
C ARG A 22 -7.39 -1.33 0.38
N ARG A 23 -7.08 -2.37 1.18
CA ARG A 23 -6.30 -2.18 2.42
C ARG A 23 -4.97 -1.51 2.12
N TYR A 24 -4.25 -1.95 1.09
CA TYR A 24 -2.94 -1.38 0.77
C TYR A 24 -3.02 0.07 0.30
N VAL A 25 -4.03 0.44 -0.50
CA VAL A 25 -4.31 1.86 -0.82
C VAL A 25 -4.49 2.67 0.47
N LEU A 26 -5.31 2.17 1.41
CA LEU A 26 -5.57 2.87 2.66
C LEU A 26 -4.34 2.93 3.58
N TYR A 27 -3.49 1.90 3.57
CA TYR A 27 -2.22 1.89 4.30
C TYR A 27 -1.26 2.96 3.78
N TYR A 28 -1.19 3.14 2.45
CA TYR A 28 -0.43 4.22 1.84
C TYR A 28 -0.89 5.59 2.39
N PHE A 29 -2.20 5.81 2.46
CA PHE A 29 -2.79 7.06 2.94
C PHE A 29 -2.78 7.24 4.47
N LEU A 30 -2.30 6.25 5.25
CA LEU A 30 -2.02 6.49 6.66
C LEU A 30 -0.87 7.50 6.84
N GLU A 31 0.09 7.49 5.92
CA GLU A 31 1.33 8.29 5.98
C GLU A 31 1.36 9.43 4.95
N SER A 32 0.54 9.34 3.90
CA SER A 32 0.46 10.31 2.80
C SER A 32 -0.94 10.91 2.70
N GLY A 33 -1.05 12.16 2.23
CA GLY A 33 -2.35 12.81 1.98
C GLY A 33 -2.79 12.83 0.50
N HIS A 34 -1.85 12.57 -0.41
CA HIS A 34 -2.05 12.60 -1.86
C HIS A 34 -1.08 11.62 -2.54
N ALA A 35 -1.45 11.13 -3.72
CA ALA A 35 -0.57 10.40 -4.63
C ALA A 35 -1.21 10.26 -6.01
N ASN A 36 -0.41 9.87 -7.00
CA ASN A 36 -0.92 9.43 -8.30
C ASN A 36 -1.15 7.91 -8.32
N VAL A 37 -2.14 7.45 -9.09
CA VAL A 37 -2.48 6.02 -9.23
C VAL A 37 -1.28 5.16 -9.62
N GLU A 38 -0.39 5.68 -10.46
CA GLU A 38 0.83 4.98 -10.91
C GLU A 38 1.82 4.76 -9.75
N GLU A 39 1.90 5.70 -8.81
CA GLU A 39 2.77 5.62 -7.63
C GLU A 39 2.21 4.61 -6.63
N ILE A 40 0.89 4.66 -6.39
CA ILE A 40 0.22 3.71 -5.50
C ILE A 40 0.31 2.30 -6.08
N ALA A 41 0.09 2.13 -7.40
CA ALA A 41 0.19 0.83 -8.04
C ALA A 41 1.58 0.23 -7.88
N LEU A 42 2.63 1.04 -8.09
CA LEU A 42 4.01 0.61 -7.92
C LEU A 42 4.31 0.18 -6.47
N GLN A 43 3.87 0.97 -5.49
CA GLN A 43 4.04 0.63 -4.07
C GLN A 43 3.29 -0.66 -3.70
N ILE A 44 2.06 -0.82 -4.19
CA ILE A 44 1.23 -2.00 -3.95
C ILE A 44 1.85 -3.24 -4.58
N SER A 45 2.34 -3.15 -5.82
CA SER A 45 3.05 -4.25 -6.48
C SER A 45 4.27 -4.69 -5.67
N ALA A 46 5.01 -3.75 -5.07
CA ALA A 46 6.14 -4.04 -4.21
C ALA A 46 5.71 -4.77 -2.93
N TRP A 47 4.65 -4.30 -2.25
CA TRP A 47 4.10 -4.95 -1.05
C TRP A 47 3.51 -6.34 -1.34
N GLU A 48 2.83 -6.54 -2.47
CA GLU A 48 2.23 -7.84 -2.83
C GLU A 48 3.28 -8.93 -3.06
N GLN A 49 4.48 -8.54 -3.51
CA GLN A 49 5.55 -9.45 -3.87
C GLN A 49 6.66 -9.52 -2.83
N ASP A 50 6.61 -8.67 -1.80
CA ASP A 50 7.67 -8.51 -0.81
C ASP A 50 9.03 -8.18 -1.45
N VAL A 51 9.02 -7.20 -2.37
CA VAL A 51 10.21 -6.74 -3.10
C VAL A 51 10.37 -5.23 -3.00
N SER A 52 11.54 -4.73 -3.42
CA SER A 52 11.73 -3.29 -3.56
C SER A 52 10.97 -2.72 -4.75
N ILE A 53 10.59 -1.45 -4.68
CA ILE A 53 9.96 -0.73 -5.79
C ILE A 53 10.76 -0.85 -7.10
N GLY A 54 12.09 -0.82 -7.02
CA GLY A 54 12.97 -0.94 -8.19
C GLY A 54 13.02 -2.34 -8.81
N SER A 55 12.48 -3.34 -8.12
CA SER A 55 12.39 -4.73 -8.57
C SER A 55 11.04 -5.08 -9.20
N VAL A 56 10.06 -4.18 -9.11
CA VAL A 56 8.73 -4.36 -9.70
C VAL A 56 8.82 -4.27 -11.23
N SER A 57 8.29 -5.27 -11.94
CA SER A 57 8.23 -5.24 -13.39
C SER A 57 7.14 -4.29 -13.90
N VAL A 58 7.28 -3.85 -15.16
CA VAL A 58 6.28 -2.99 -15.82
C VAL A 58 4.91 -3.68 -15.88
N ASP A 59 4.89 -4.97 -16.23
CA ASP A 59 3.65 -5.75 -16.39
C ASP A 59 2.91 -5.92 -15.05
N GLU A 60 3.64 -6.14 -13.95
CA GLU A 60 3.05 -6.23 -12.61
C GLU A 60 2.45 -4.90 -12.16
N LYS A 61 3.18 -3.80 -12.40
CA LYS A 61 2.68 -2.45 -12.10
C LYS A 61 1.43 -2.15 -12.92
N GLU A 62 1.44 -2.46 -14.22
CA GLU A 62 0.29 -2.24 -15.11
C GLU A 62 -0.93 -3.05 -14.67
N ALA A 63 -0.74 -4.32 -14.31
CA ALA A 63 -1.81 -5.18 -13.81
C ALA A 63 -2.45 -4.63 -12.52
N VAL A 64 -1.64 -4.15 -11.57
CA VAL A 64 -2.13 -3.50 -10.35
C VAL A 64 -2.84 -2.18 -10.69
N THR A 65 -2.28 -1.37 -11.57
CA THR A 65 -2.88 -0.09 -12.02
C THR A 65 -4.29 -0.31 -12.55
N LEU A 66 -4.47 -1.26 -13.49
CA LEU A 66 -5.79 -1.58 -14.04
C LEU A 66 -6.76 -2.07 -12.96
N SER A 67 -6.29 -2.90 -12.01
CA SER A 67 -7.08 -3.35 -10.87
C SER A 67 -7.54 -2.18 -9.99
N LEU A 68 -6.65 -1.21 -9.74
CA LEU A 68 -6.97 -0.02 -8.95
C LEU A 68 -8.02 0.83 -9.64
N ILE A 69 -7.80 1.17 -10.92
CA ILE A 69 -8.66 2.05 -11.71
C ILE A 69 -10.07 1.46 -11.83
N HIS A 70 -10.19 0.17 -12.13
CA HIS A 70 -11.49 -0.43 -12.48
C HIS A 70 -12.25 -1.03 -11.30
N LYS A 71 -11.56 -1.43 -10.22
CA LYS A 71 -12.18 -2.16 -9.09
C LYS A 71 -12.06 -1.42 -7.77
N HIS A 72 -10.87 -1.00 -7.39
CA HIS A 72 -10.62 -0.63 -6.00
C HIS A 72 -10.86 0.86 -5.72
N LEU A 73 -10.31 1.76 -6.53
CA LEU A 73 -10.43 3.21 -6.30
C LEU A 73 -11.88 3.70 -6.46
N PRO A 74 -12.67 3.28 -7.48
CA PRO A 74 -14.07 3.68 -7.56
C PRO A 74 -14.86 3.29 -6.31
N ARG A 75 -14.63 2.09 -5.77
CA ARG A 75 -15.32 1.62 -4.56
C ARG A 75 -14.93 2.42 -3.32
N LEU A 76 -13.68 2.83 -3.16
CA LEU A 76 -13.30 3.69 -2.04
C LEU A 76 -13.86 5.11 -2.19
N ALA A 77 -13.95 5.60 -3.44
CA ALA A 77 -14.50 6.92 -3.75
C ALA A 77 -16.03 6.99 -3.57
N ASP A 78 -16.76 5.90 -3.86
CA ASP A 78 -18.22 5.82 -3.66
C ASP A 78 -18.64 6.10 -2.20
N HIS A 79 -17.72 5.87 -1.25
CA HIS A 79 -17.93 6.12 0.18
C HIS A 79 -17.14 7.32 0.71
N GLU A 80 -16.60 8.17 -0.18
CA GLU A 80 -15.86 9.39 0.17
C GLU A 80 -14.66 9.13 1.11
N ILE A 81 -14.12 7.90 1.10
CA ILE A 81 -12.90 7.55 1.86
C ILE A 81 -11.67 8.14 1.14
N ILE A 82 -11.72 8.19 -0.18
CA ILE A 82 -10.77 8.90 -1.04
C ILE A 82 -11.54 9.75 -2.04
N THR A 83 -10.88 10.73 -2.64
CA THR A 83 -11.28 11.32 -3.92
C THR A 83 -10.35 10.81 -5.00
N TYR A 84 -10.89 10.40 -6.14
CA TYR A 84 -10.11 9.89 -7.27
C TYR A 84 -10.52 10.56 -8.59
N ASP A 85 -9.57 11.27 -9.22
CA ASP A 85 -9.74 11.79 -10.58
C ASP A 85 -9.20 10.79 -11.59
N GLN A 86 -10.10 10.10 -12.30
CA GLN A 86 -9.73 9.12 -13.34
C GLN A 86 -8.98 9.71 -14.53
N ARG A 87 -9.09 11.02 -14.77
CA ARG A 87 -8.44 11.67 -15.92
C ARG A 87 -7.00 12.01 -15.63
N SER A 88 -6.69 12.50 -14.43
CA SER A 88 -5.32 12.82 -14.03
C SER A 88 -4.62 11.66 -13.33
N GLY A 89 -5.38 10.72 -12.77
CA GLY A 89 -4.86 9.67 -11.91
C GLY A 89 -4.65 10.13 -10.46
N ASP A 90 -5.04 11.35 -10.10
CA ASP A 90 -4.79 11.90 -8.78
C ASP A 90 -5.75 11.33 -7.73
N ILE A 91 -5.17 11.00 -6.57
CA ILE A 91 -5.90 10.43 -5.44
C ILE A 91 -5.53 11.22 -4.19
N VAL A 92 -6.54 11.62 -3.43
CA VAL A 92 -6.38 12.28 -2.13
C VAL A 92 -7.31 11.63 -1.11
N ILE A 93 -6.99 11.76 0.17
CA ILE A 93 -7.90 11.34 1.24
C ILE A 93 -9.23 12.10 1.13
N GLY A 94 -10.33 11.39 1.35
CA GLY A 94 -11.68 11.97 1.37
C GLY A 94 -12.14 12.29 2.78
N ASP A 95 -13.32 12.90 2.88
CA ASP A 95 -13.90 13.39 4.14
C ASP A 95 -14.14 12.26 5.16
N ASN A 96 -14.36 11.03 4.69
CA ASN A 96 -14.58 9.85 5.54
C ASN A 96 -13.31 9.08 5.89
N PHE A 97 -12.11 9.53 5.46
CA PHE A 97 -10.88 8.78 5.76
C PHE A 97 -10.59 8.68 7.25
N ASP A 98 -10.79 9.77 8.00
CA ASP A 98 -10.47 9.79 9.43
C ASP A 98 -11.37 8.89 10.28
N SER A 99 -12.59 8.57 9.81
CA SER A 99 -13.46 7.64 10.51
C SER A 99 -13.00 6.19 10.38
N VAL A 100 -12.41 5.82 9.24
CA VAL A 100 -11.88 4.47 8.99
C VAL A 100 -10.44 4.29 9.45
N ARG A 101 -9.69 5.40 9.63
CA ARG A 101 -8.28 5.42 10.02
C ARG A 101 -7.96 4.47 11.20
N PRO A 102 -8.69 4.45 12.34
CA PRO A 102 -8.37 3.56 13.44
C PRO A 102 -8.49 2.07 13.11
N THR A 103 -9.40 1.70 12.21
CA THR A 103 -9.59 0.31 11.78
C THR A 103 -8.50 -0.09 10.77
N VAL A 104 -8.19 0.82 9.84
CA VAL A 104 -7.09 0.64 8.87
C VAL A 104 -5.75 0.48 9.59
N THR A 105 -5.46 1.29 10.61
CA THR A 105 -4.23 1.17 11.42
C THR A 105 -4.12 -0.21 12.07
N ARG A 106 -5.18 -0.70 12.72
CA ARG A 106 -5.19 -2.03 13.33
C ARG A 106 -5.02 -3.16 12.31
N ALA A 107 -5.66 -3.02 11.14
CA ALA A 107 -5.52 -4.00 10.07
C ALA A 107 -4.06 -4.08 9.59
N ARG A 108 -3.40 -2.92 9.40
CA ARG A 108 -1.98 -2.85 9.00
C ARG A 108 -1.05 -3.54 10.01
N GLU A 109 -1.26 -3.27 11.29
CA GLU A 109 -0.49 -3.89 12.38
C GLU A 109 -0.65 -5.42 12.39
N SER A 110 -1.86 -5.91 12.08
CA SER A 110 -2.13 -7.36 12.02
C SER A 110 -1.49 -8.06 10.82
N GLU A 111 -1.30 -7.35 9.72
CA GLU A 111 -0.78 -7.90 8.45
C GLU A 111 0.75 -7.82 8.32
N GLN A 112 1.46 -7.32 9.34
CA GLN A 112 2.94 -7.22 9.35
C GLN A 112 3.53 -6.70 8.03
N ILE A 113 2.92 -5.68 7.43
CA ILE A 113 3.47 -5.07 6.21
C ILE A 113 4.68 -4.22 6.61
N ASP A 114 5.87 -4.66 6.20
CA ASP A 114 7.12 -3.96 6.44
C ASP A 114 7.05 -2.56 5.81
N PRO A 115 7.16 -1.47 6.58
CA PRO A 115 6.80 -0.13 6.12
C PRO A 115 7.63 0.37 4.94
N VAL A 116 8.81 -0.21 4.67
CA VAL A 116 9.74 0.37 3.71
C VAL A 116 10.74 -0.69 3.20
N VAL A 117 10.52 -1.31 2.02
CA VAL A 117 11.65 -1.88 1.24
C VAL A 117 12.36 -0.72 0.51
N ARG A 118 13.01 0.17 1.27
CA ARG A 118 14.07 1.05 0.76
C ARG A 118 15.35 0.27 1.00
N HIS A 119 15.90 -0.32 -0.05
CA HIS A 119 17.33 -0.62 -0.02
C HIS A 119 18.08 0.66 -0.40
N PRO A 120 18.85 1.28 0.53
CA PRO A 120 20.03 1.97 0.09
C PRO A 120 20.97 0.91 -0.47
N THR A 121 21.49 1.15 -1.67
CA THR A 121 22.67 0.46 -2.21
C THR A 121 23.78 0.39 -1.17
N GLU A 122 24.12 -0.81 -0.71
CA GLU A 122 25.42 -1.24 -0.15
C GLU A 122 25.29 -2.73 0.22
N SER A 123 25.37 -3.67 -0.73
CA SER A 123 26.63 -4.27 -1.20
C SER A 123 27.88 -3.86 -0.42
N VAL A 124 28.08 -4.46 0.76
CA VAL A 124 29.42 -4.64 1.32
C VAL A 124 29.56 -6.09 1.79
N LEU A 125 30.07 -6.92 0.87
CA LEU A 125 31.01 -8.02 1.07
C LEU A 125 31.07 -8.63 2.49
N HIS A 126 30.31 -9.70 2.71
CA HIS A 126 30.77 -10.76 3.61
C HIS A 126 31.73 -11.64 2.80
N SER A 127 33.01 -11.29 2.84
CA SER A 127 34.06 -12.28 2.59
C SER A 127 34.18 -13.13 3.85
N ASP A 128 33.62 -14.33 3.80
CA ASP A 128 33.91 -15.40 4.76
C ASP A 128 35.42 -15.66 4.81
N PRO A 129 36.06 -15.71 5.98
CA PRO A 129 37.29 -16.46 6.12
C PRO A 129 36.92 -17.91 6.40
N LEU A 130 37.13 -18.73 5.37
CA LEU A 130 37.17 -20.18 5.46
C LEU A 130 38.26 -20.66 6.43
N THR A 131 37.88 -21.65 7.24
CA THR A 131 38.70 -22.73 7.85
C THR A 131 39.58 -22.40 9.06
N GLU A 132 39.16 -22.91 10.23
CA GLU A 132 40.11 -23.58 11.13
C GLU A 132 40.49 -24.94 10.52
N PRO A 133 41.77 -25.32 10.62
CA PRO A 133 42.02 -26.66 11.15
C PRO A 133 43.09 -26.69 12.24
N THR A 134 42.83 -27.66 13.11
CA THR A 134 43.56 -28.22 14.24
C THR A 134 45.06 -28.51 14.06
N ASP A 135 45.75 -28.42 15.20
CA ASP A 135 46.90 -29.21 15.70
C ASP A 135 48.23 -29.25 14.92
N ASN A 136 49.31 -28.86 15.64
CA ASN A 136 50.37 -29.76 16.16
C ASN A 136 51.79 -29.19 15.99
N GLU A 137 52.41 -28.73 17.09
CA GLU A 137 53.79 -29.11 17.51
C GLU A 137 54.06 -28.72 18.97
#